data_AF-A0A920B4H5-F1
#
_entry.id   AF-A0A920B4H5-F1
#
_cell.length_a   1.000
_cell.length_b   1.000
_cell.length_c   1.000
_cell.angle_alpha   90.00
_cell.angle_beta   90.00
_cell.angle_gamma   90.00
#
_symmetry.space_group_name_H-M   'P 1'
#
loop_
_entity.id
_entity.type
_entity.pdbx_description
1 polymer ?
#
loop_
_entity_poly.entity_id
_entity_poly.type
_entity_poly.pdbx_seq_one_letter_code
_entity_poly.pdbx_strand_id
1 'polypeptide(L)'
;MILNTNTWFFVEPELMSKYLKMNFENEYYLEAVKNGPNGFPLGNQTRIYLRNNHLQYALTWFMIACGLVGVFFFANIKKIK
;
A
#
# COMPACT_ATOMS: atom_id res chain seq x y z
N MET A 1 11.30 -19.63 22.47
CA MET A 1 12.51 -20.33 21.96
C MET A 1 12.73 -19.85 20.53
N ILE A 2 13.68 -18.95 20.33
CA ILE A 2 14.04 -18.41 18.99
C ILE A 2 14.92 -19.48 18.34
N LEU A 3 14.43 -20.10 17.27
CA LEU A 3 15.24 -21.00 16.45
C LEU A 3 16.29 -20.15 15.70
N ASN A 4 17.39 -20.74 15.22
CA ASN A 4 18.40 -20.01 14.43
C ASN A 4 17.85 -19.35 13.15
N THR A 5 16.60 -19.65 12.80
CA THR A 5 15.77 -18.99 11.80
C THR A 5 14.87 -17.98 12.50
N ASN A 6 14.74 -16.75 12.00
CA ASN A 6 13.85 -15.69 12.51
C ASN A 6 12.36 -16.09 12.46
N THR A 7 11.96 -17.07 13.25
CA THR A 7 10.66 -17.75 13.27
C THR A 7 10.09 -17.65 14.68
N TRP A 8 8.89 -17.11 14.79
CA TRP A 8 8.25 -16.77 16.06
C TRP A 8 6.89 -17.46 16.14
N PHE A 9 6.60 -18.09 17.28
CA PHE A 9 5.31 -18.76 17.54
C PHE A 9 4.29 -17.84 18.22
N PHE A 10 4.78 -16.78 18.85
CA PHE A 10 4.00 -15.74 19.51
C PHE A 10 4.42 -14.39 18.94
N VAL A 11 3.46 -13.47 18.82
CA VAL A 11 3.74 -12.12 18.35
C VAL A 11 4.09 -11.27 19.57
N GLU A 12 5.38 -10.95 19.69
CA GLU A 12 5.96 -10.17 20.79
C GLU A 12 6.81 -9.02 20.20
N PRO A 13 6.20 -7.89 19.82
CA PRO A 13 6.88 -6.83 19.06
C PRO A 13 8.12 -6.27 19.73
N GLU A 14 8.15 -6.15 21.06
CA GLU A 14 9.32 -5.66 21.80
C GLU A 14 10.53 -6.59 21.64
N LEU A 15 10.33 -7.91 21.79
CA LEU A 15 11.38 -8.91 21.62
C LEU A 15 11.82 -8.99 20.16
N MET A 16 10.88 -8.93 19.22
CA MET A 16 11.15 -8.93 17.78
C MET A 16 11.95 -7.68 17.38
N SER A 17 11.59 -6.51 17.90
CA SER A 17 12.31 -5.24 17.68
C SER A 17 13.75 -5.31 18.15
N LYS A 18 13.94 -5.85 19.37
CA LYS A 18 15.27 -6.02 19.96
C LYS A 18 16.13 -7.01 19.18
N TYR A 19 15.54 -8.11 18.72
CA TYR A 19 16.25 -9.13 17.95
C TYR A 19 16.63 -8.64 16.55
N LEU A 20 15.71 -7.95 15.87
CA LEU A 20 15.89 -7.46 14.49
C LEU A 20 16.54 -6.08 14.41
N LYS A 21 16.76 -5.41 15.54
CA LYS A 21 17.30 -4.04 15.62
C LYS A 21 16.49 -3.04 14.76
N MET A 22 15.18 -3.22 14.73
CA MET A 22 14.24 -2.39 13.98
C MET A 22 13.05 -2.07 14.89
N ASN A 23 12.49 -0.87 14.78
CA ASN A 23 11.29 -0.52 15.54
C ASN A 23 10.07 -1.14 14.87
N PHE A 24 9.31 -1.94 15.61
CA PHE A 24 8.01 -2.45 15.17
C PHE A 24 6.89 -1.63 15.81
N GLU A 25 5.77 -1.52 15.08
CA GLU A 25 4.53 -0.97 15.63
C GLU A 25 3.94 -1.95 16.66
N ASN A 26 3.48 -1.41 17.79
CA ASN A 26 2.91 -2.21 18.88
C ASN A 26 1.41 -2.53 18.66
N GLU A 27 0.77 -1.86 17.72
CA GLU A 27 -0.62 -2.10 17.35
C GLU A 27 -0.68 -3.01 16.12
N TYR A 28 -1.12 -4.24 16.32
CA TYR A 28 -1.25 -5.23 15.25
C TYR A 28 -2.57 -5.99 15.36
N TYR A 29 -3.16 -6.26 14.20
CA TYR A 29 -4.33 -7.11 14.07
C TYR A 29 -3.90 -8.49 13.56
N LEU A 30 -4.28 -9.53 14.30
CA LEU A 30 -4.08 -10.91 13.87
C LEU A 30 -5.35 -11.39 13.19
N GLU A 31 -5.24 -11.69 11.90
CA GLU A 31 -6.33 -12.26 11.13
C GLU A 31 -6.02 -13.71 10.76
N ALA A 32 -7.01 -14.58 10.98
CA ALA A 32 -6.94 -15.94 10.50
C ALA A 32 -7.19 -15.96 8.98
N VAL A 33 -6.31 -16.61 8.20
CA VAL A 33 -6.52 -16.79 6.75
C VAL A 33 -7.70 -17.74 6.47
N LYS A 34 -7.90 -18.74 7.34
CA LYS A 34 -8.98 -19.73 7.28
C LYS A 34 -9.56 -19.92 8.68
N ASN A 35 -10.81 -20.36 8.74
CA ASN A 35 -11.46 -20.71 10.01
C ASN A 35 -10.62 -21.71 10.81
N GLY A 36 -10.48 -21.46 12.11
CA GLY A 36 -9.79 -22.37 13.02
C GLY A 36 -10.58 -23.65 13.34
N PRO A 37 -9.99 -24.56 14.14
CA PRO A 37 -10.66 -25.78 14.59
C PRO A 37 -11.98 -25.44 15.29
N ASN A 38 -13.05 -26.18 14.99
CA ASN A 38 -14.43 -25.91 15.45
C ASN A 38 -15.06 -24.61 14.91
N GLY A 39 -14.53 -24.04 13.81
CA GLY A 39 -15.14 -22.92 13.11
C GLY A 39 -14.74 -21.53 13.63
N PHE A 40 -13.91 -21.46 14.67
CA PHE A 40 -13.36 -20.21 15.21
C PHE A 40 -11.83 -20.30 15.37
N PRO A 41 -11.10 -19.17 15.28
CA PRO A 41 -11.59 -17.84 14.88
C PRO A 41 -12.04 -17.82 13.42
N LEU A 42 -13.02 -16.97 13.10
CA LEU A 42 -13.49 -16.78 11.73
C LEU A 42 -12.40 -16.08 10.93
N GLY A 43 -11.99 -16.70 9.83
CA GLY A 43 -10.99 -16.12 8.95
C GLY A 43 -11.57 -15.16 7.93
N ASN A 44 -10.69 -14.43 7.26
CA ASN A 44 -10.99 -13.62 6.08
C ASN A 44 -12.15 -12.61 6.30
N GLN A 45 -12.16 -11.97 7.47
CA GLN A 45 -13.15 -10.98 7.86
C GLN A 45 -12.78 -9.58 7.34
N THR A 46 -11.50 -9.31 7.11
CA THR A 46 -11.03 -7.98 6.68
C THR A 46 -11.37 -7.75 5.21
N ARG A 47 -12.38 -6.91 4.97
CA ARG A 47 -12.69 -6.39 3.64
C ARG A 47 -11.92 -5.10 3.42
N ILE A 48 -10.75 -5.20 2.77
CA ILE A 48 -9.97 -4.02 2.40
C ILE A 48 -10.63 -3.37 1.17
N TYR A 49 -11.32 -2.26 1.37
CA TYR A 49 -11.81 -1.43 0.27
C TYR A 49 -10.77 -0.36 -0.04
N LEU A 50 -9.76 -0.71 -0.85
CA LEU A 50 -8.78 0.25 -1.31
C LEU A 50 -9.37 1.05 -2.49
N ARG A 51 -9.49 2.37 -2.31
CA ARG A 51 -10.01 3.25 -3.36
C ARG A 51 -9.06 3.26 -4.56
N ASN A 52 -9.52 2.78 -5.71
CA ASN A 52 -8.77 2.75 -6.96
C ASN A 52 -9.04 4.02 -7.81
N ASN A 53 -8.26 5.07 -7.59
CA ASN A 53 -8.35 6.32 -8.34
C ASN A 53 -7.27 6.45 -9.43
N HIS A 54 -6.62 5.34 -9.82
CA HIS A 54 -5.50 5.38 -10.76
C HIS A 54 -5.88 5.95 -12.13
N LEU A 55 -7.06 5.57 -12.65
CA LEU A 55 -7.56 6.08 -13.94
C LEU A 55 -7.81 7.59 -13.89
N GLN A 56 -8.40 8.09 -12.80
CA GLN A 56 -8.68 9.51 -12.63
C GLN A 56 -7.38 10.32 -12.66
N TYR A 57 -6.36 9.87 -11.92
CA TYR A 57 -5.05 10.51 -11.91
C TYR A 57 -4.39 10.50 -13.29
N ALA A 58 -4.42 9.36 -13.98
CA ALA A 58 -3.87 9.25 -15.34
C ALA A 58 -4.54 10.25 -16.29
N LEU A 59 -5.86 10.40 -16.22
CA LEU A 59 -6.60 11.36 -17.03
C LEU A 59 -6.25 12.81 -16.69
N THR A 60 -6.12 13.15 -15.40
CA THR A 60 -5.69 14.50 -14.98
C THR A 60 -4.34 14.87 -15.57
N TRP A 61 -3.34 13.98 -15.46
CA TRP A 61 -2.01 14.22 -16.02
C TRP A 61 -2.04 14.33 -17.56
N PHE A 62 -2.81 13.49 -18.22
CA PHE A 62 -2.99 13.54 -19.67
C PHE A 62 -3.59 14.87 -20.11
N MET A 63 -4.65 15.35 -19.44
CA MET A 63 -5.28 16.64 -19.75
C MET A 63 -4.34 17.83 -19.53
N ILE A 64 -3.54 17.81 -18.45
CA ILE A 64 -2.53 18.85 -18.19
C ILE A 64 -1.51 18.87 -19.35
N ALA A 65 -1.01 17.70 -19.77
CA ALA A 65 -0.08 17.60 -20.89
C ALA A 65 -0.68 18.14 -22.19
N CYS A 66 -1.92 17.75 -22.53
CA CYS A 66 -2.64 18.27 -23.69
C CYS A 66 -2.81 19.80 -23.63
N GLY A 67 -3.11 20.36 -22.45
CA GLY A 67 -3.20 21.80 -22.25
C GLY A 67 -1.89 22.52 -22.52
N LEU A 68 -0.76 22.00 -22.00
CA LEU A 68 0.58 22.54 -22.25
C LEU A 68 0.95 22.49 -23.73
N VAL A 69 0.64 21.37 -24.41
CA VAL A 69 0.84 21.22 -25.85
C VAL A 69 0.03 22.27 -26.62
N GLY A 70 -1.25 22.49 -26.27
CA GLY A 70 -2.09 23.50 -26.89
C GLY A 70 -1.55 24.93 -26.73
N VAL A 71 -1.12 25.31 -25.52
CA VAL A 71 -0.48 26.60 -25.25
C VAL A 71 0.81 26.77 -26.05
N PHE A 72 1.64 25.74 -26.11
CA PHE A 72 2.88 25.74 -26.88
C PHE A 72 2.62 25.97 -28.37
N PHE A 73 1.69 25.22 -28.99
CA PHE A 73 1.34 25.42 -30.39
C PHE A 73 0.83 26.84 -30.64
N PHE A 74 -0.12 27.32 -29.84
CA PHE A 74 -0.68 28.66 -30.01
C PHE A 74 0.39 29.76 -29.90
N ALA A 75 1.30 29.65 -28.93
CA ALA A 75 2.38 30.62 -28.74
C ALA A 75 3.40 30.64 -29.89
N ASN A 76 3.61 29.50 -30.57
CA ASN A 76 4.60 29.37 -31.63
C ASN A 76 4.04 29.65 -33.05
N ILE A 77 2.74 29.46 -33.28
CA ILE A 77 2.10 29.66 -34.60
C ILE A 77 2.19 31.13 -35.08
N LYS A 78 2.17 32.13 -34.19
CA LYS A 78 2.22 33.56 -34.57
C LYS A 78 3.62 34.16 -34.73
N LYS A 79 4.68 33.41 -34.42
CA LYS A 79 6.07 33.89 -34.54
C LYS A 79 6.70 33.63 -35.92
N ILE A 80 6.00 32.93 -36.80
CA ILE A 80 6.42 32.72 -38.18
C ILE A 80 5.88 33.90 -38.99
N LYS A 81 6.70 34.95 -39.12
CA LYS A 81 6.54 36.02 -40.09
C LYS A 81 7.47 35.75 -41.26
#